data_AF-A0A969X3T0-F1
#
_entry.id   AF-A0A969X3T0-F1
#
_cell.length_a   1.000
_cell.length_b   1.000
_cell.length_c   1.000
_cell.angle_alpha   90.00
_cell.angle_beta   90.00
_cell.angle_gamma   90.00
#
_symmetry.space_group_name_H-M   'P 1'
#
loop_
_entity.id
_entity.type
_entity.pdbx_description
1 polymer ?
#
loop_
_entity_poly.entity_id
_entity_poly.type
_entity_poly.pdbx_seq_one_letter_code
_entity_poly.pdbx_strand_id
1 'polypeptide(L)'
;MESEKAINKVLVSQDKTITSIESTLNENDQKLNESIRLAEDTLKSIGMGKEVVIEKNEIRNLPSEKKIYILRNWDSILEETEKRIPYDVSLKEIFTDEELTSNEEYLIKLKNEFNAIHRLDAVDYAICGVSGILSAAIDILLVGMPESPLAGVEGGSLSNFIRRKIEESLPPSEIKKLEKEFWVPYDPSTNRNLRIPVEGLSTYFHRFQSLGHDPILGFVFGVLDVMNGTFTAIDKNGK
;
A
#
# COMPACT_ATOMS: atom_id res chain seq x y z
N MET A 1 10.82 -0.23 -20.65
CA MET A 1 10.56 -0.92 -21.93
C MET A 1 11.82 -1.23 -22.73
N GLU A 2 12.54 -0.28 -23.36
CA GLU A 2 13.76 -0.63 -24.12
C GLU A 2 14.90 -1.21 -23.25
N SER A 3 15.10 -0.66 -22.05
CA SER A 3 16.10 -1.16 -21.09
C SER A 3 15.80 -2.58 -20.60
N GLU A 4 14.54 -2.90 -20.32
CA GLU A 4 14.12 -4.23 -19.86
C GLU A 4 14.30 -5.29 -20.95
N LYS A 5 14.00 -4.95 -22.21
CA LYS A 5 14.24 -5.84 -23.35
C LYS A 5 15.73 -6.13 -23.54
N ALA A 6 16.58 -5.11 -23.40
CA ALA A 6 18.03 -5.27 -23.44
C ALA A 6 18.53 -6.23 -22.35
N ILE A 7 18.04 -6.07 -21.10
CA ILE A 7 18.40 -6.94 -19.98
C ILE A 7 17.93 -8.39 -20.22
N ASN A 8 16.68 -8.58 -20.65
CA ASN A 8 16.14 -9.91 -20.92
C ASN A 8 16.94 -10.66 -21.98
N LYS A 9 17.32 -9.98 -23.08
CA LYS A 9 18.16 -10.56 -24.12
C LYS A 9 19.51 -11.03 -23.59
N VAL A 10 20.16 -10.21 -22.75
CA VAL A 10 21.45 -10.57 -22.14
C VAL A 10 21.30 -11.80 -21.23
N LEU A 11 20.25 -11.82 -20.40
CA LEU A 11 19.98 -12.94 -19.49
C LEU A 11 19.73 -14.24 -20.26
N VAL A 12 18.91 -14.22 -21.31
CA VAL A 12 18.65 -15.42 -22.13
C VAL A 12 19.90 -15.88 -22.88
N SER A 13 20.72 -14.95 -23.38
CA SER A 13 21.99 -15.32 -24.03
C SER A 13 22.97 -15.95 -23.05
N GLN A 14 23.02 -15.47 -21.82
CA GLN A 14 23.87 -16.02 -20.77
C GLN A 14 23.40 -17.40 -20.34
N ASP A 15 22.09 -17.58 -20.13
CA ASP A 15 21.48 -18.86 -19.80
C ASP A 15 21.81 -19.93 -20.85
N LYS A 16 21.58 -19.64 -22.13
CA LYS A 16 21.97 -20.54 -23.25
C LYS A 16 23.46 -20.90 -23.24
N THR A 17 24.30 -19.94 -22.87
CA THR A 17 25.76 -20.17 -22.79
C THR A 17 26.11 -21.06 -21.60
N ILE A 18 25.49 -20.83 -20.44
CA ILE A 18 25.68 -21.64 -19.23
C ILE A 18 25.23 -23.08 -19.50
N THR A 19 24.02 -23.28 -20.03
CA THR A 19 23.48 -24.61 -20.34
C THR A 19 24.38 -25.38 -21.32
N SER A 20 24.99 -24.70 -22.30
CA SER A 20 25.95 -25.28 -23.24
C SER A 20 27.30 -25.62 -22.57
N ILE A 21 27.78 -24.77 -21.66
CA ILE A 21 29.00 -25.03 -20.89
C ILE A 21 28.77 -26.22 -19.94
N GLU A 22 27.64 -26.28 -19.25
CA GLU A 22 27.29 -27.35 -18.32
C GLU A 22 27.19 -28.70 -19.04
N SER A 23 26.56 -28.75 -20.21
CA SER A 23 26.50 -29.98 -21.01
C SER A 23 27.90 -30.44 -21.44
N THR A 24 28.72 -29.53 -21.96
CA THR A 24 30.09 -29.81 -22.37
C THR A 24 30.97 -30.25 -21.20
N LEU A 25 30.80 -29.62 -20.03
CA LEU A 25 31.52 -29.95 -18.81
C LEU A 25 31.15 -31.37 -18.34
N ASN A 26 29.86 -31.70 -18.30
CA ASN A 26 29.39 -33.02 -17.90
C ASN A 26 29.92 -34.12 -18.84
N GLU A 27 29.92 -33.88 -20.16
CA GLU A 27 30.53 -34.80 -21.13
C GLU A 27 32.04 -34.99 -20.89
N ASN A 28 32.76 -33.91 -20.62
CA ASN A 28 34.19 -33.96 -20.36
C ASN A 28 34.50 -34.68 -19.04
N ASP A 29 33.72 -34.44 -18.00
CA ASP A 29 33.86 -35.12 -16.71
C ASP A 29 33.61 -36.63 -16.85
N GLN A 30 32.64 -37.04 -17.67
CA GLN A 30 32.43 -38.46 -17.97
C GLN A 30 33.64 -39.08 -18.67
N LYS A 31 34.14 -38.46 -19.76
CA LYS A 31 35.33 -38.94 -20.49
C LYS A 31 36.58 -38.96 -19.62
N LEU A 32 36.75 -37.96 -18.77
CA LEU A 32 37.88 -37.86 -17.85
C LEU A 32 37.81 -38.97 -16.81
N ASN A 33 36.66 -39.21 -16.19
CA ASN A 33 36.48 -40.28 -15.22
C ASN A 33 36.71 -41.67 -15.83
N GLU A 34 36.27 -41.89 -17.07
CA GLU A 34 36.56 -43.13 -17.80
C GLU A 34 38.06 -43.31 -18.05
N SER A 35 38.73 -42.25 -18.50
CA SER A 35 40.18 -42.25 -18.76
C SER A 35 40.97 -42.49 -17.47
N ILE A 36 40.57 -41.85 -16.37
CA ILE A 36 41.15 -42.06 -15.03
C ILE A 36 40.99 -43.52 -14.62
N ARG A 37 39.80 -44.11 -14.78
CA ARG A 37 39.57 -45.51 -14.42
C ARG A 37 40.46 -46.47 -15.20
N LEU A 38 40.59 -46.27 -16.52
CA LEU A 38 41.47 -47.08 -17.38
C LEU A 38 42.94 -46.95 -16.99
N ALA A 39 43.39 -45.73 -16.68
CA ALA A 39 44.74 -45.47 -16.22
C ALA A 39 45.01 -46.14 -14.86
N GLU A 40 44.08 -46.02 -13.91
CA GLU A 40 44.17 -46.67 -12.59
C GLU A 40 44.24 -48.20 -12.70
N ASP A 41 43.44 -48.82 -13.59
CA ASP A 41 43.47 -50.27 -13.81
C ASP A 41 44.79 -50.73 -14.45
N THR A 42 45.34 -49.94 -15.38
CA THR A 42 46.65 -50.21 -16.00
C THR A 42 47.79 -50.06 -14.99
N LEU A 43 47.76 -49.02 -14.15
CA LEU A 43 48.79 -48.80 -13.13
C LEU A 43 48.77 -49.88 -12.04
N LYS A 44 47.58 -50.40 -11.70
CA LYS A 44 47.43 -51.57 -10.83
C LYS A 44 48.04 -52.83 -11.45
N SER A 45 47.86 -53.06 -12.75
CA SER A 45 48.41 -54.25 -13.42
C SER A 45 49.94 -54.25 -13.53
N ILE A 46 50.57 -53.06 -13.57
CA ILE A 46 52.04 -52.90 -13.61
C ILE A 46 52.67 -52.83 -12.20
N GLY A 47 51.85 -52.79 -11.13
CA GLY A 47 52.34 -52.79 -9.74
C GLY A 47 52.79 -51.44 -9.18
N MET A 48 52.55 -50.34 -9.91
CA MET A 48 52.96 -48.97 -9.54
C MET A 48 51.95 -48.22 -8.65
N GLY A 49 50.99 -48.91 -8.03
CA GLY A 49 49.90 -48.28 -7.28
C GLY A 49 50.34 -47.44 -6.07
N LYS A 50 51.54 -47.66 -5.51
CA LYS A 50 52.05 -46.92 -4.35
C LYS A 50 52.69 -45.57 -4.73
N GLU A 51 53.38 -45.48 -5.86
CA GLU A 51 54.01 -44.24 -6.34
C GLU A 51 52.97 -43.18 -6.75
N VAL A 52 51.85 -43.63 -7.34
CA VAL A 52 50.73 -42.76 -7.75
C VAL A 52 50.08 -42.04 -6.55
N VAL A 53 50.00 -42.69 -5.39
CA VAL A 53 49.42 -42.09 -4.16
C VAL A 53 50.33 -41.00 -3.61
N ILE A 54 51.65 -41.14 -3.78
CA ILE A 54 52.64 -40.17 -3.32
C ILE A 54 52.58 -38.91 -4.20
N GLU A 55 52.64 -39.05 -5.53
CA GLU A 55 52.51 -37.92 -6.46
C GLU A 55 51.18 -37.17 -6.31
N LYS A 56 50.06 -37.89 -6.12
CA LYS A 56 48.74 -37.26 -5.92
C LYS A 56 48.70 -36.35 -4.69
N ASN A 57 49.41 -36.72 -3.62
CA ASN A 57 49.49 -35.91 -2.41
C ASN A 57 50.40 -34.68 -2.59
N GLU A 58 51.45 -34.76 -3.41
CA GLU A 58 52.30 -33.61 -3.71
C GLU A 58 51.55 -32.55 -4.54
N ILE A 59 50.79 -32.98 -5.56
CA ILE A 59 50.01 -32.06 -6.42
C ILE A 59 48.91 -31.34 -5.62
N ARG A 60 48.31 -32.02 -4.64
CA ARG A 60 47.22 -31.46 -3.82
C ARG A 60 47.67 -30.33 -2.89
N ASN A 61 48.97 -30.23 -2.62
CA ASN A 61 49.57 -29.21 -1.76
C ASN A 61 50.05 -27.96 -2.53
N LEU A 62 49.83 -27.90 -3.85
CA LEU A 62 50.16 -26.72 -4.63
C LEU A 62 49.20 -25.56 -4.29
N PRO A 63 49.72 -24.35 -4.05
CA PRO A 63 48.88 -23.19 -3.82
C PRO A 63 48.07 -22.88 -5.08
N SER A 64 46.74 -22.81 -4.93
CA SER A 64 45.83 -22.38 -6.00
C SER A 64 46.17 -20.95 -6.43
N GLU A 65 46.37 -20.74 -7.74
CA GLU A 65 46.50 -19.40 -8.29
C GLU A 65 45.23 -18.57 -8.03
N LYS A 66 45.42 -17.30 -7.67
CA LYS A 66 44.31 -16.35 -7.53
C LYS A 66 43.78 -15.99 -8.92
N LYS A 67 42.54 -16.38 -9.21
CA LYS A 67 41.84 -15.97 -10.43
C LYS A 67 41.57 -14.47 -10.37
N ILE A 68 42.13 -13.72 -11.33
CA ILE A 68 41.83 -12.31 -11.53
C ILE A 68 40.61 -12.22 -12.46
N TYR A 69 39.55 -11.57 -12.00
CA TYR A 69 38.35 -11.33 -12.80
C TYR A 69 38.43 -9.94 -13.44
N ILE A 70 38.33 -9.88 -14.77
CA ILE A 70 38.23 -8.62 -15.51
C ILE A 70 36.74 -8.31 -15.69
N LEU A 71 36.29 -7.18 -15.16
CA LEU A 71 34.91 -6.71 -15.36
C LEU A 71 34.75 -6.21 -16.80
N ARG A 72 33.79 -6.78 -17.53
CA ARG A 72 33.41 -6.35 -18.89
C ARG A 72 32.50 -5.12 -18.82
N ASN A 73 32.66 -4.20 -19.77
CA ASN A 73 31.72 -3.08 -19.94
C ASN A 73 30.37 -3.60 -20.46
N TRP A 74 29.26 -3.05 -19.93
CA TRP A 74 27.89 -3.42 -20.26
C TRP A 74 27.56 -3.26 -21.76
N ASP A 75 27.98 -2.15 -22.37
CA ASP A 75 27.65 -1.85 -23.78
C ASP A 75 28.23 -2.89 -24.73
N SER A 76 29.43 -3.41 -24.42
CA SER A 76 30.06 -4.47 -25.20
C SER A 76 29.32 -5.80 -25.08
N ILE A 77 28.73 -6.10 -23.92
CA ILE A 77 27.90 -7.30 -23.72
C ILE A 77 26.63 -7.20 -24.54
N LEU A 78 26.01 -6.02 -24.55
CA LEU A 78 24.78 -5.79 -25.27
C LEU A 78 24.99 -5.92 -26.79
N GLU A 79 26.05 -5.33 -27.34
CA GLU A 79 26.37 -5.42 -28.76
C GLU A 79 26.65 -6.87 -29.20
N GLU A 80 27.38 -7.64 -28.39
CA GLU A 80 27.62 -9.06 -28.63
C GLU A 80 26.31 -9.87 -28.60
N THR A 81 25.45 -9.57 -27.65
CA THR A 81 24.16 -10.24 -27.47
C THR A 81 23.22 -9.95 -28.64
N GLU A 82 23.18 -8.71 -29.11
CA GLU A 82 22.31 -8.28 -30.21
C GLU A 82 22.74 -8.89 -31.55
N LYS A 83 24.06 -9.13 -31.74
CA LYS A 83 24.59 -9.91 -32.87
C LYS A 83 24.18 -11.38 -32.82
N ARG A 84 24.11 -11.99 -31.62
CA ARG A 84 23.74 -13.41 -31.45
C ARG A 84 22.24 -13.65 -31.50
N ILE A 85 21.45 -12.71 -30.98
CA ILE A 85 19.99 -12.81 -30.86
C ILE A 85 19.34 -11.56 -31.48
N PRO A 86 19.02 -11.58 -32.78
CA PRO A 86 18.42 -10.43 -33.47
C PRO A 86 16.92 -10.26 -33.23
N TYR A 87 16.25 -11.23 -32.59
CA TYR A 87 14.81 -11.20 -32.30
C TYR A 87 14.51 -10.71 -30.88
N ASP A 88 13.24 -10.37 -30.61
CA ASP A 88 12.77 -9.98 -29.28
C ASP A 88 12.57 -11.21 -28.40
N VAL A 89 12.98 -11.13 -27.14
CA VAL A 89 13.05 -12.28 -26.23
C VAL A 89 12.27 -12.00 -24.96
N SER A 90 11.51 -12.98 -24.50
CA SER A 90 10.82 -12.90 -23.21
C SER A 90 11.65 -13.56 -22.11
N LEU A 91 11.63 -12.97 -20.91
CA LEU A 91 12.24 -13.57 -19.72
C LEU A 91 11.66 -14.96 -19.41
N LYS A 92 10.42 -15.24 -19.85
CA LYS A 92 9.76 -16.53 -19.67
C LYS A 92 10.52 -17.70 -20.32
N GLU A 93 11.33 -17.43 -21.35
CA GLU A 93 12.10 -18.45 -22.07
C GLU A 93 13.24 -19.06 -21.25
N ILE A 94 13.63 -18.44 -20.13
CA ILE A 94 14.64 -18.98 -19.20
C ILE A 94 14.04 -20.08 -18.33
N PHE A 95 12.72 -20.06 -18.13
CA PHE A 95 12.04 -21.01 -17.28
C PHE A 95 11.48 -22.16 -18.10
N THR A 96 11.42 -23.34 -17.47
CA THR A 96 10.75 -24.50 -18.04
C THR A 96 9.23 -24.33 -17.99
N ASP A 97 8.50 -24.99 -18.89
CA ASP A 97 7.04 -24.95 -18.92
C ASP A 97 6.45 -25.54 -17.63
N GLU A 98 7.13 -26.52 -17.03
CA GLU A 98 6.77 -27.10 -15.74
C GLU A 98 6.88 -26.10 -14.59
N GLU A 99 7.97 -25.31 -14.53
CA GLU A 99 8.15 -24.27 -13.51
C GLU A 99 7.10 -23.16 -13.63
N LEU A 100 6.79 -22.75 -14.87
CA LEU A 100 5.76 -21.75 -15.13
C LEU A 100 4.39 -22.26 -14.67
N THR A 101 4.04 -23.49 -15.03
CA THR A 101 2.75 -24.11 -14.64
C THR A 101 2.66 -24.24 -13.11
N SER A 102 3.71 -24.73 -12.45
CA SER A 102 3.74 -24.86 -10.99
C SER A 102 3.60 -23.51 -10.28
N ASN A 103 4.20 -22.45 -10.83
CA ASN A 103 4.07 -21.11 -10.27
C ASN A 103 2.65 -20.57 -10.44
N GLU A 104 2.01 -20.79 -11.60
CA GLU A 104 0.61 -20.40 -11.83
C GLU A 104 -0.34 -21.11 -10.85
N GLU A 105 -0.17 -22.42 -10.64
CA GLU A 105 -0.94 -23.19 -9.66
C GLU A 105 -0.75 -22.65 -8.23
N TYR A 106 0.49 -22.31 -7.86
CA TYR A 106 0.79 -21.71 -6.57
C TYR A 106 0.10 -20.36 -6.38
N LEU A 107 0.08 -19.51 -7.42
CA LEU A 107 -0.62 -18.23 -7.37
C LEU A 107 -2.13 -18.40 -7.23
N ILE A 108 -2.73 -19.38 -7.93
CA ILE A 108 -4.15 -19.69 -7.79
C ILE A 108 -4.45 -20.13 -6.35
N LYS A 109 -3.62 -21.00 -5.79
CA LYS A 109 -3.78 -21.45 -4.40
C LYS A 109 -3.69 -20.27 -3.42
N LEU A 110 -2.68 -19.42 -3.56
CA LEU A 110 -2.50 -18.24 -2.71
C LEU A 110 -3.69 -17.28 -2.82
N LYS A 111 -4.17 -17.03 -4.03
CA LYS A 111 -5.37 -16.21 -4.27
C LYS A 111 -6.60 -16.80 -3.59
N ASN A 112 -6.76 -18.12 -3.65
CA ASN A 112 -7.89 -18.81 -3.02
C ASN A 112 -7.79 -18.75 -1.50
N GLU A 113 -6.60 -18.95 -0.91
CA GLU A 113 -6.37 -18.80 0.53
C GLU A 113 -6.65 -17.37 1.01
N PHE A 114 -6.14 -16.37 0.28
CA PHE A 114 -6.39 -14.96 0.58
C PHE A 114 -7.88 -14.64 0.52
N ASN A 115 -8.57 -15.06 -0.55
CA ASN A 115 -10.01 -14.85 -0.67
C ASN A 115 -10.80 -15.62 0.38
N ALA A 116 -10.38 -16.81 0.80
CA ALA A 116 -11.06 -17.55 1.86
C ALA A 116 -11.05 -16.79 3.20
N ILE A 117 -9.96 -16.07 3.49
CA ILE A 117 -9.80 -15.29 4.72
C ILE A 117 -10.49 -13.92 4.64
N HIS A 118 -10.40 -13.25 3.47
CA HIS A 118 -10.77 -11.84 3.33
C HIS A 118 -12.04 -11.59 2.50
N ARG A 119 -12.76 -12.65 2.10
CA ARG A 119 -14.00 -12.49 1.36
C ARG A 119 -15.09 -11.95 2.30
N LEU A 120 -15.67 -10.83 1.90
CA LEU A 120 -16.92 -10.32 2.46
C LEU A 120 -18.02 -11.34 2.21
N ASP A 121 -18.71 -11.73 3.28
CA ASP A 121 -19.84 -12.63 3.17
C ASP A 121 -21.10 -11.86 2.70
N ALA A 122 -22.17 -12.60 2.39
CA ALA A 122 -23.41 -11.95 1.97
C ALA A 122 -24.00 -11.04 3.06
N VAL A 123 -23.66 -11.29 4.33
CA VAL A 123 -24.15 -10.52 5.47
C VAL A 123 -23.41 -9.17 5.54
N ASP A 124 -22.11 -9.13 5.30
CA ASP A 124 -21.30 -7.90 5.25
C ASP A 124 -21.85 -6.93 4.19
N TYR A 125 -22.17 -7.45 3.00
CA TYR A 125 -22.81 -6.67 1.95
C TYR A 125 -24.23 -6.23 2.32
N ALA A 126 -25.01 -7.08 2.99
CA ALA A 126 -26.34 -6.74 3.45
C ALA A 126 -26.31 -5.63 4.53
N ILE A 127 -25.38 -5.70 5.49
CA ILE A 127 -25.19 -4.67 6.52
C ILE A 127 -24.82 -3.34 5.86
N CYS A 128 -23.88 -3.35 4.91
CA CYS A 128 -23.50 -2.16 4.16
C CYS A 128 -24.71 -1.55 3.42
N GLY A 129 -25.48 -2.38 2.71
CA GLY A 129 -26.65 -1.94 1.97
C GLY A 129 -27.75 -1.36 2.87
N VAL A 130 -28.11 -2.07 3.94
CA VAL A 130 -29.14 -1.62 4.89
C VAL A 130 -28.70 -0.33 5.60
N SER A 131 -27.45 -0.25 6.03
CA SER A 131 -26.92 0.94 6.69
C SER A 131 -26.92 2.15 5.75
N GLY A 132 -26.57 1.96 4.47
CA GLY A 132 -26.60 3.03 3.46
C GLY A 132 -28.03 3.53 3.19
N ILE A 133 -28.99 2.62 3.04
CA ILE A 133 -30.41 2.99 2.85
C ILE A 133 -30.95 3.72 4.07
N LEU A 134 -30.64 3.22 5.28
CA LEU A 134 -31.07 3.84 6.52
C LEU A 134 -30.47 5.23 6.70
N SER A 135 -29.17 5.40 6.42
CA SER A 135 -28.50 6.70 6.46
C SER A 135 -29.14 7.68 5.48
N ALA A 136 -29.37 7.26 4.23
CA ALA A 136 -30.03 8.09 3.23
C ALA A 136 -31.46 8.49 3.65
N ALA A 137 -32.22 7.56 4.24
CA ALA A 137 -33.55 7.86 4.76
C ALA A 137 -33.50 8.88 5.91
N ILE A 138 -32.54 8.75 6.82
CA ILE A 138 -32.33 9.72 7.91
C ILE A 138 -31.97 11.09 7.36
N ASP A 139 -31.05 11.17 6.40
CA ASP A 139 -30.63 12.43 5.78
C ASP A 139 -31.81 13.14 5.09
N ILE A 140 -32.62 12.39 4.32
CA ILE A 140 -33.81 12.93 3.65
C ILE A 140 -34.84 13.43 4.67
N LEU A 141 -35.06 12.72 5.78
CA LEU A 141 -36.05 13.10 6.79
C LEU A 141 -35.61 14.28 7.66
N LEU A 142 -34.32 14.36 8.02
CA LEU A 142 -33.77 15.37 8.92
C LEU A 142 -33.36 16.66 8.21
N VAL A 143 -32.61 16.55 7.11
CA VAL A 143 -32.10 17.72 6.36
C VAL A 143 -33.16 18.21 5.37
N GLY A 144 -33.97 17.29 4.83
CA GLY A 144 -34.88 17.59 3.71
C GLY A 144 -34.12 17.59 2.38
N MET A 145 -34.80 17.22 1.30
CA MET A 145 -34.27 17.42 -0.05
C MET A 145 -34.21 18.93 -0.31
N PRO A 146 -33.07 19.50 -0.77
CA PRO A 146 -32.95 20.94 -0.92
C PRO A 146 -33.96 21.45 -1.96
N GLU A 147 -34.99 22.15 -1.50
CA GLU A 147 -35.81 22.99 -2.37
C GLU A 147 -35.09 24.31 -2.66
N SER A 148 -35.46 24.93 -3.78
CA SER A 148 -34.70 25.98 -4.46
C SER A 148 -34.25 27.17 -3.56
N PRO A 149 -33.26 27.98 -3.99
CA PRO A 149 -32.58 29.01 -3.17
C PRO A 149 -33.46 30.16 -2.64
N LEU A 150 -34.77 30.12 -2.85
CA LEU A 150 -35.73 31.17 -2.50
C LEU A 150 -36.71 30.79 -1.38
N ALA A 151 -36.74 29.53 -0.94
CA ALA A 151 -37.47 29.16 0.27
C ALA A 151 -36.55 29.36 1.49
N GLY A 152 -37.06 30.01 2.53
CA GLY A 152 -36.31 30.26 3.75
C GLY A 152 -35.79 28.98 4.40
N VAL A 153 -35.00 29.15 5.47
CA VAL A 153 -34.34 28.06 6.22
C VAL A 153 -35.38 27.20 6.95
N GLU A 154 -36.11 26.37 6.21
CA GLU A 154 -36.98 25.32 6.73
C GLU A 154 -36.20 24.00 6.69
N GLY A 155 -36.17 23.29 7.82
CA GLY A 155 -35.52 21.98 7.91
C GLY A 155 -36.38 20.89 7.26
N GLY A 156 -35.91 19.64 7.30
CA GLY A 156 -36.67 18.48 6.82
C GLY A 156 -38.00 18.27 7.53
N SER A 157 -38.88 17.45 6.95
CA SER A 157 -40.25 17.21 7.44
C SER A 157 -40.29 16.70 8.90
N LEU A 158 -39.32 15.86 9.29
CA LEU A 158 -39.21 15.38 10.66
C LEU A 158 -38.66 16.46 11.60
N SER A 159 -37.69 17.25 11.15
CA SER A 159 -37.17 18.40 11.90
C SER A 159 -38.27 19.40 12.22
N ASN A 160 -39.12 19.73 11.24
CA ASN A 160 -40.27 20.61 11.43
C ASN A 160 -41.35 20.00 12.35
N PHE A 161 -41.57 18.68 12.29
CA PHE A 161 -42.47 17.99 13.22
C PHE A 161 -41.97 18.05 14.67
N ILE A 162 -40.69 17.76 14.88
CA ILE A 162 -40.06 17.84 16.20
C ILE A 162 -40.10 19.28 16.70
N ARG A 163 -39.74 20.25 15.85
CA ARG A 163 -39.78 21.67 16.17
C ARG A 163 -41.17 22.12 16.62
N ARG A 164 -42.23 21.74 15.89
CA ARG A 164 -43.61 22.05 16.28
C ARG A 164 -43.98 21.42 17.63
N LYS A 165 -43.60 20.17 17.87
CA LYS A 165 -43.89 19.49 19.14
C LYS A 165 -43.14 20.09 20.33
N ILE A 166 -41.92 20.59 20.10
CA ILE A 166 -41.15 21.35 21.09
C ILE A 166 -41.81 22.71 21.32
N GLU A 167 -42.19 23.45 20.28
CA GLU A 167 -42.86 24.76 20.41
C GLU A 167 -44.23 24.65 21.10
N GLU A 168 -44.95 23.54 20.91
CA GLU A 168 -46.20 23.22 21.64
C GLU A 168 -45.96 22.93 23.13
N SER A 169 -44.84 22.27 23.47
CA SER A 169 -44.52 21.88 24.85
C SER A 169 -43.77 22.97 25.61
N LEU A 170 -43.04 23.83 24.91
CA LEU A 170 -42.16 24.89 25.40
C LEU A 170 -42.38 26.13 24.51
N PRO A 171 -43.26 27.05 24.91
CA PRO A 171 -43.54 28.24 24.12
C PRO A 171 -42.29 29.12 23.97
N PRO A 172 -42.19 29.90 22.87
CA PRO A 172 -41.00 30.73 22.59
C PRO A 172 -40.62 31.71 23.70
N SER A 173 -41.58 32.13 24.53
CA SER A 173 -41.34 32.99 25.70
C SER A 173 -40.59 32.26 26.82
N GLU A 174 -40.87 30.98 27.04
CA GLU A 174 -40.13 30.16 28.01
C GLU A 174 -38.75 29.81 27.49
N ILE A 175 -38.63 29.50 26.19
CA ILE A 175 -37.33 29.27 25.56
C ILE A 175 -36.43 30.50 25.74
N LYS A 176 -36.92 31.71 25.45
CA LYS A 176 -36.14 32.95 25.67
C LYS A 176 -35.79 33.19 27.14
N LYS A 177 -36.64 32.76 28.07
CA LYS A 177 -36.33 32.85 29.51
C LYS A 177 -35.20 31.89 29.87
N LEU A 178 -35.28 30.65 29.40
CA LEU A 178 -34.27 29.61 29.62
C LEU A 178 -32.93 29.96 28.95
N GLU A 179 -32.93 30.50 27.73
CA GLU A 179 -31.73 31.00 27.05
C GLU A 179 -31.02 32.10 27.84
N LYS A 180 -31.78 32.94 28.55
CA LYS A 180 -31.26 34.01 29.39
C LYS A 180 -30.75 33.49 30.74
N GLU A 181 -31.41 32.50 31.31
CA GLU A 181 -31.11 31.93 32.63
C GLU A 181 -29.96 30.90 32.59
N PHE A 182 -29.89 30.13 31.51
CA PHE A 182 -28.89 29.07 31.27
C PHE A 182 -28.05 29.41 30.04
N TRP A 183 -27.35 30.54 30.10
CA TRP A 183 -26.48 30.96 29.01
C TRP A 183 -25.30 29.99 28.81
N VAL A 184 -25.03 29.65 27.55
CA VAL A 184 -23.95 28.74 27.15
C VAL A 184 -22.71 29.56 26.75
N PRO A 185 -21.62 29.52 27.54
CA PRO A 185 -20.49 30.43 27.35
C PRO A 185 -19.54 30.06 26.21
N TYR A 186 -19.54 28.80 25.78
CA TYR A 186 -18.55 28.23 24.86
C TYR A 186 -18.97 28.24 23.39
N ASP A 187 -20.21 28.61 23.06
CA ASP A 187 -20.68 28.75 21.67
C ASP A 187 -21.49 30.06 21.44
N PRO A 188 -20.89 31.23 21.70
CA PRO A 188 -21.51 32.52 21.45
C PRO A 188 -21.59 32.83 19.95
N SER A 189 -22.80 33.10 19.47
CA SER A 189 -23.05 33.54 18.10
C SER A 189 -22.91 35.06 17.90
N THR A 190 -22.81 35.83 18.97
CA THR A 190 -22.71 37.30 18.96
C THR A 190 -21.91 37.83 20.15
N ASN A 191 -21.46 39.10 20.06
CA ASN A 191 -20.68 39.78 21.10
C ASN A 191 -21.47 40.17 22.37
N ARG A 192 -22.77 39.84 22.45
CA ARG A 192 -23.66 40.39 23.48
C ARG A 192 -23.29 40.01 24.92
N ASN A 193 -22.72 38.83 25.11
CA ASN A 193 -22.37 38.27 26.42
C ASN A 193 -20.86 38.03 26.59
N LEU A 194 -20.04 38.57 25.68
CA LEU A 194 -18.58 38.40 25.72
C LEU A 194 -17.92 39.54 26.49
N ARG A 195 -16.91 39.19 27.29
CA ARG A 195 -16.07 40.18 27.99
C ARG A 195 -15.17 40.97 27.04
N ILE A 196 -14.71 40.30 25.99
CA ILE A 196 -13.86 40.87 24.94
C ILE A 196 -14.62 40.71 23.62
N PRO A 197 -14.95 41.81 22.92
CA PRO A 197 -15.65 41.71 21.65
C PRO A 197 -14.71 41.14 20.57
N VAL A 198 -15.20 40.15 19.84
CA VAL A 198 -14.52 39.53 18.69
C VAL A 198 -15.02 40.22 17.42
N GLU A 199 -14.11 40.86 16.69
CA GLU A 199 -14.47 41.61 15.49
C GLU A 199 -14.83 40.66 14.33
N GLY A 200 -16.00 40.88 13.73
CA GLY A 200 -16.57 39.99 12.73
C GLY A 200 -17.52 38.92 13.28
N LEU A 201 -17.59 38.74 14.61
CA LEU A 201 -18.48 37.77 15.25
C LEU A 201 -19.94 38.07 14.97
N SER A 202 -20.57 37.16 14.25
CA SER A 202 -21.98 37.23 13.85
C SER A 202 -22.56 35.83 13.71
N THR A 203 -23.89 35.74 13.70
CA THR A 203 -24.60 34.47 13.51
C THR A 203 -24.20 33.74 12.23
N TYR A 204 -23.72 34.45 11.20
CA TYR A 204 -23.26 33.85 9.95
C TYR A 204 -21.79 33.42 9.98
N PHE A 205 -20.93 34.18 10.69
CA PHE A 205 -19.48 33.95 10.69
C PHE A 205 -18.94 33.28 11.95
N HIS A 206 -19.77 33.02 12.97
CA HIS A 206 -19.33 32.43 14.25
C HIS A 206 -18.62 31.08 14.09
N ARG A 207 -18.98 30.25 13.10
CA ARG A 207 -18.27 28.99 12.83
C ARG A 207 -16.87 29.18 12.25
N PHE A 208 -16.64 30.28 11.54
CA PHE A 208 -15.32 30.62 11.00
C PHE A 208 -14.43 31.26 12.06
N GLN A 209 -15.02 32.02 12.99
CA GLN A 209 -14.29 32.72 14.04
C GLN A 209 -14.08 31.86 15.27
N SER A 210 -14.98 30.93 15.58
CA SER A 210 -14.84 30.02 16.71
C SER A 210 -13.93 28.85 16.34
N LEU A 211 -12.86 28.67 17.11
CA LEU A 211 -11.98 27.50 16.95
C LEU A 211 -12.65 26.19 17.38
N GLY A 212 -13.74 26.27 18.15
CA GLY A 212 -14.54 25.12 18.56
C GLY A 212 -15.21 24.37 17.41
N HIS A 213 -15.41 25.02 16.26
CA HIS A 213 -16.08 24.42 15.08
C HIS A 213 -15.11 23.81 14.06
N ASP A 214 -13.80 23.92 14.28
CA ASP A 214 -12.81 23.23 13.44
C ASP A 214 -12.74 21.74 13.81
N PRO A 215 -12.71 20.79 12.85
CA PRO A 215 -12.70 19.36 13.16
C PRO A 215 -11.53 18.89 14.04
N ILE A 216 -10.39 19.56 14.00
CA ILE A 216 -9.18 19.18 14.75
C ILE A 216 -9.01 20.10 15.96
N LEU A 217 -8.98 21.41 15.74
CA LEU A 217 -8.80 22.39 16.82
C LEU A 217 -10.01 22.41 17.76
N GLY A 218 -11.20 22.11 17.28
CA GLY A 218 -12.42 22.04 18.07
C GLY A 218 -12.42 20.91 19.10
N PHE A 219 -11.70 19.81 18.85
CA PHE A 219 -11.54 18.77 19.87
C PHE A 219 -10.71 19.25 21.07
N VAL A 220 -9.73 20.14 20.84
CA VAL A 220 -8.88 20.67 21.90
C VAL A 220 -9.53 21.90 22.52
N PHE A 221 -9.73 22.96 21.72
CA PHE A 221 -10.26 24.23 22.20
C PHE A 221 -11.73 24.16 22.58
N GLY A 222 -12.56 23.42 21.82
CA GLY A 222 -13.97 23.24 22.18
C GLY A 222 -14.16 22.50 23.50
N VAL A 223 -13.38 21.44 23.77
CA VAL A 223 -13.43 20.74 25.07
C VAL A 223 -12.92 21.64 26.19
N LEU A 224 -11.81 22.35 25.97
CA LEU A 224 -11.27 23.30 26.96
C LEU A 224 -12.26 24.44 27.27
N ASP A 225 -12.94 24.96 26.25
CA ASP A 225 -13.92 26.03 26.38
C ASP A 225 -15.17 25.55 27.13
N VAL A 226 -15.64 24.33 26.87
CA VAL A 226 -16.74 23.71 27.64
C VAL A 226 -16.34 23.50 29.11
N MET A 227 -15.14 22.98 29.35
CA MET A 227 -14.67 22.69 30.72
C MET A 227 -14.45 23.95 31.55
N ASN A 228 -13.97 25.03 30.94
CA ASN A 228 -13.63 26.27 31.62
C ASN A 228 -14.73 27.35 31.52
N GLY A 229 -15.80 27.09 30.75
CA GLY A 229 -16.81 28.08 30.43
C GLY A 229 -16.24 29.30 29.70
N THR A 230 -15.26 29.08 28.83
CA THR A 230 -14.58 30.12 28.03
C THR A 230 -14.98 30.01 26.56
N PHE A 231 -14.56 30.99 25.75
CA PHE A 231 -14.75 30.98 24.31
C PHE A 231 -13.47 31.42 23.63
N THR A 232 -12.92 30.54 22.80
CA THR A 232 -11.71 30.79 22.02
C THR A 232 -12.08 31.06 20.57
N ALA A 233 -11.75 32.25 20.08
CA ALA A 233 -12.04 32.68 18.74
C ALA A 233 -10.92 33.53 18.14
N ILE A 234 -10.89 33.57 16.81
CA ILE A 234 -10.01 34.41 16.01
C ILE A 234 -10.86 35.51 15.37
N ASP A 235 -10.44 36.76 15.50
CA ASP A 235 -11.12 37.89 14.88
C ASP A 235 -10.88 37.95 13.36
N LYS A 236 -11.62 38.81 12.66
CA LYS A 236 -11.48 38.99 11.19
C LYS A 236 -10.07 39.44 10.75
N ASN A 237 -9.25 39.95 11.67
CA ASN A 237 -7.90 40.44 11.43
C ASN A 237 -6.82 39.40 11.81
N GLY A 238 -7.24 38.20 12.27
CA GLY A 238 -6.34 37.12 12.66
C GLY A 238 -5.78 37.22 14.08
N LYS A 239 -6.41 38.01 14.96
CA LYS A 239 -6.04 38.14 16.38
C LYS A 239 -6.86 37.24 17.29
#